data_AF-A0A7C6N4F4-F1
#
_entry.id   AF-A0A7C6N4F4-F1
#
_cell.length_a   1.000
_cell.length_b   1.000
_cell.length_c   1.000
_cell.angle_alpha   90.00
_cell.angle_beta   90.00
_cell.angle_gamma   90.00
#
_symmetry.space_group_name_H-M   'P 1'
#
loop_
_entity.id
_entity.type
_entity.pdbx_description
1 polymer ?
#
loop_
_entity_poly.entity_id
_entity_poly.type
_entity_poly.pdbx_seq_one_letter_code
_entity_poly.pdbx_strand_id
1 'polypeptide(L)' 'MDNIFVKTDPAGNIKPDKEKSSGKIDVVATIMVLDRALRIDGANTGSVYDERGILVF' A
#
# COMPACT_ATOMS: atom_id res chain seq x y z
N MET A 1 0.37 -6.76 -19.24
CA MET A 1 0.30 -7.84 -18.23
C MET A 1 -0.26 -7.15 -17.01
N ASP A 2 -1.56 -7.34 -16.81
CA ASP A 2 -2.37 -6.41 -16.05
C ASP A 2 -2.58 -6.99 -14.66
N ASN A 3 -1.97 -6.36 -13.65
CA ASN A 3 -2.08 -6.79 -12.25
C ASN A 3 -3.38 -6.31 -11.57
N ILE A 4 -4.38 -5.92 -12.36
CA ILE A 4 -5.67 -5.43 -11.89
C ILE A 4 -6.65 -6.60 -11.86
N PHE A 5 -6.92 -7.10 -10.66
CA PHE A 5 -7.96 -8.10 -10.43
C PHE A 5 -9.09 -7.47 -9.62
N VAL A 6 -10.31 -7.58 -10.14
CA VAL A 6 -11.52 -7.02 -9.53
C VAL A 6 -12.58 -8.10 -9.43
N LYS A 7 -13.33 -8.10 -8.32
CA LYS A 7 -14.48 -8.96 -8.09
C LYS A 7 -15.71 -8.13 -7.80
N THR A 8 -16.87 -8.63 -8.18
CA THR A 8 -18.15 -8.06 -7.77
C THR A 8 -18.61 -8.76 -6.49
N ASP A 9 -18.96 -7.99 -5.47
CA ASP A 9 -19.53 -8.56 -4.25
C ASP A 9 -21.03 -8.91 -4.44
N PRO A 10 -21.65 -9.65 -3.51
CA PRO A 10 -23.08 -9.98 -3.61
C PRO A 10 -24.03 -8.78 -3.63
N ALA A 11 -23.58 -7.60 -3.24
CA ALA A 11 -24.34 -6.35 -3.27
C ALA A 11 -24.13 -5.57 -4.58
N GLY A 12 -23.34 -6.10 -5.53
CA GLY A 12 -23.07 -5.48 -6.83
C GLY A 12 -21.91 -4.48 -6.83
N ASN A 13 -21.15 -4.34 -5.73
CA ASN A 13 -20.01 -3.43 -5.69
C ASN A 13 -18.78 -4.04 -6.36
N ILE A 14 -18.06 -3.24 -7.14
CA ILE A 14 -16.75 -3.61 -7.68
C ILE A 14 -15.70 -3.45 -6.58
N LYS A 15 -14.98 -4.52 -6.26
CA LYS A 15 -13.91 -4.54 -5.26
C LYS A 15 -12.59 -5.01 -5.86
N PRO A 16 -11.47 -4.35 -5.55
CA PRO A 16 -10.16 -4.87 -5.91
C PRO A 16 -9.89 -6.16 -5.12
N ASP A 17 -9.21 -7.11 -5.77
CA ASP A 17 -8.89 -8.42 -5.21
C ASP A 17 -7.41 -8.78 -5.46
N LYS A 18 -6.82 -9.54 -4.53
CA LYS A 18 -5.41 -9.93 -4.51
C LYS A 18 -5.14 -11.34 -5.04
N GLU A 19 -6.15 -12.20 -5.17
CA GLU A 19 -5.98 -13.63 -5.49
C GLU A 19 -5.25 -13.90 -6.80
N LYS A 20 -5.40 -13.03 -7.80
CA LYS A 20 -4.74 -13.19 -9.11
C LYS A 20 -3.68 -12.13 -9.40
N SER A 21 -3.20 -11.41 -8.40
CA SER A 21 -2.12 -10.43 -8.64
C SER A 21 -0.79 -11.16 -8.83
N SER A 22 -0.26 -11.09 -10.06
CA SER A 22 0.96 -11.80 -10.46
C SER A 22 2.27 -11.03 -10.18
N GLY A 23 2.17 -9.78 -9.70
CA GLY A 23 3.30 -8.90 -9.41
C GLY A 23 3.76 -8.93 -7.95
N LYS A 24 4.94 -8.33 -7.69
CA LYS A 24 5.50 -8.18 -6.33
C LYS A 24 4.65 -7.29 -5.40
N ILE A 25 3.87 -6.39 -5.97
CA ILE A 25 2.95 -5.48 -5.26
C ILE A 25 1.59 -5.58 -5.94
N ASP A 26 0.55 -5.88 -5.15
CA ASP A 26 -0.83 -5.95 -5.63
C ASP A 26 -1.55 -4.60 -5.59
N VAL A 27 -2.68 -4.51 -6.31
CA VAL A 27 -3.47 -3.27 -6.43
C VAL A 27 -4.10 -2.87 -5.09
N VAL A 28 -4.45 -3.83 -4.22
CA VAL A 28 -4.99 -3.53 -2.89
C VAL A 28 -3.91 -2.85 -2.05
N ALA A 29 -2.67 -3.36 -2.06
CA ALA A 29 -1.53 -2.75 -1.41
C ALA A 29 -1.25 -1.34 -1.95
N THR A 30 -1.34 -1.15 -3.27
CA THR A 30 -1.14 0.17 -3.90
C THR A 30 -2.18 1.19 -3.44
N ILE A 31 -3.46 0.80 -3.41
CA ILE A 31 -4.55 1.65 -2.93
C ILE A 31 -4.35 2.01 -1.45
N MET A 32 -3.97 1.05 -0.61
CA MET A 32 -3.71 1.31 0.82
C MET A 32 -2.51 2.24 1.05
N VAL A 33 -1.43 2.09 0.28
CA VAL A 33 -0.25 2.97 0.35
C VAL A 33 -0.61 4.37 -0.12
N LEU A 34 -1.32 4.50 -1.23
CA LEU A 34 -1.78 5.79 -1.74
C LEU A 34 -2.68 6.49 -0.72
N ASP A 35 -3.63 5.75 -0.15
CA ASP A 35 -4.53 6.26 0.87
C ASP A 35 -3.78 6.79 2.10
N ARG A 36 -2.80 6.02 2.59
CA ARG A 36 -1.90 6.43 3.65
C ARG A 36 -1.14 7.72 3.29
N ALA A 37 -0.62 7.81 2.07
CA ALA A 37 0.14 8.97 1.60
C ALA A 37 -0.72 10.23 1.46
N LEU A 38 -1.98 10.09 1.01
CA LEU A 38 -2.89 11.22 0.83
C LEU A 38 -3.49 11.72 2.16
N ARG A 39 -3.81 10.81 3.08
CA ARG A 39 -4.44 11.17 4.36
C ARG A 39 -3.44 11.58 5.43
N ILE A 40 -2.20 11.13 5.31
CA ILE A 40 -1.12 11.52 6.21
C ILE A 40 -0.21 12.47 5.45
N ASP A 41 -0.71 13.69 5.31
CA ASP A 41 0.16 14.81 4.97
C ASP A 41 1.12 15.02 6.15
N GLY A 42 2.39 14.67 5.96
CA GLY A 42 3.41 14.90 6.98
C GLY A 42 3.51 13.87 8.10
N ALA A 43 3.62 12.57 7.78
CA ALA A 43 4.45 11.68 8.61
C ALA A 43 5.95 12.08 8.46
N ASN A 44 6.24 13.35 8.69
CA ASN A 44 7.56 13.89 9.02
C ASN A 44 7.89 13.53 10.48
N THR A 45 7.51 12.33 10.94
CA THR A 45 8.31 11.70 11.97
C THR A 45 9.61 11.39 11.26
N GLY A 46 10.63 12.20 11.50
CA GLY A 46 11.97 11.99 10.96
C GLY A 46 12.39 10.52 11.14
N SER A 47 13.41 10.12 10.38
CA SER A 47 13.97 8.79 10.54
C SER A 47 14.25 8.54 12.03
N VAL A 48 13.91 7.37 12.55
CA VAL A 48 14.26 7.01 13.95
C VAL A 48 15.78 7.10 14.20
N TYR A 49 16.57 7.08 13.12
CA TYR A 49 18.01 7.26 13.14
C TYR A 49 18.45 8.73 13.23
N ASP A 50 17.56 9.70 12.95
CA ASP A 50 17.86 11.13 13.10
C ASP A 50 18.13 11.48 14.58
N GLU A 51 17.44 10.81 15.51
CA GLU A 51 17.66 10.98 16.96
C GLU A 51 18.63 9.94 17.54
N ARG A 52 18.58 8.70 17.04
CA ARG A 52 19.26 7.56 17.69
C ARG A 52 20.63 7.24 17.09
N GLY A 53 20.99 7.85 15.96
CA GLY A 53 22.19 7.53 15.20
C GLY A 53 22.11 6.16 14.51
N ILE A 54 23.01 5.92 13.56
CA ILE A 54 23.17 4.62 12.90
C ILE A 54 24.16 3.79 13.71
N LEU A 55 23.74 2.61 14.19
CA LEU A 55 24.64 1.63 14.77
C LEU A 55 25.40 0.92 13.65
N VAL A 56 26.71 1.17 13.55
CA VAL A 56 27.63 0.48 12.66
C VAL A 56 28.61 -0.31 13.53
N PHE A 57 28.73 -1.61 13.28
CA PHE A 57 29.66 -2.53 13.95
C PHE A 57 30.66 -3.10 12.95
#